data_AF-A0A956DP73-F1
#
_entry.id   AF-A0A956DP73-F1
#
_cell.length_a   1.000
_cell.length_b   1.000
_cell.length_c   1.000
_cell.angle_alpha   90.00
_cell.angle_beta   90.00
_cell.angle_gamma   90.00
#
_symmetry.space_group_name_H-M   'P 1'
#
loop_
_entity.id
_entity.type
_entity.pdbx_description
1 polymer ?
#
loop_
_entity_poly.entity_id
_entity_poly.type
_entity_poly.pdbx_seq_one_letter_code
_entity_poly.pdbx_strand_id
1 'polypeptide(L)'
;MAPLRGGRDASILWLGVAVLGWGGVVGSGAAGPAGGVVAALGLAFALRPELPWPDRVMGLFVVAGGLLTAFAWPPIWPLAQLVMLAPAFLGARLSSALAPARRGLALGRLQLGPVVVLAVSAAVGLLAWWQLTGPDLAAARAMVPDWPLLAMVPAALGFSIVNAVLEEVAFRGLLQEALTAHFGEGWLPPLLSGIAFGLCHYHGFPSGTAGAVLAGGWGTLLGFARRRSGGLLTPVCGHVVADLVIFAILAWLPSP
;
A
#
# COMPACT_ATOMS: atom_id res chain seq x y z
N MET A 1 -3.25 -29.64 -25.30
CA MET A 1 -3.88 -28.34 -25.65
C MET A 1 -3.20 -27.27 -24.84
N ALA A 2 -2.44 -26.37 -25.48
CA ALA A 2 -1.87 -25.22 -24.79
C ALA A 2 -2.99 -24.22 -24.47
N PRO A 3 -3.13 -23.73 -23.23
CA PRO A 3 -4.15 -22.74 -22.88
C PRO A 3 -3.96 -21.48 -23.73
N LEU A 4 -5.07 -20.98 -24.27
CA LEU A 4 -5.14 -19.86 -25.20
C LEU A 4 -4.52 -18.60 -24.58
N ARG A 5 -3.59 -17.97 -25.30
CA ARG A 5 -2.93 -16.71 -24.96
C ARG A 5 -3.89 -15.55 -24.65
N GLY A 6 -5.16 -15.64 -25.07
CA GLY A 6 -6.17 -14.59 -24.90
C GLY A 6 -6.56 -14.27 -23.44
N GLY A 7 -6.28 -15.15 -22.48
CA GLY A 7 -6.56 -14.86 -21.06
C GLY A 7 -5.66 -13.78 -20.45
N ARG A 8 -4.39 -13.68 -20.90
CA ARG A 8 -3.43 -12.70 -20.36
C ARG A 8 -3.74 -11.28 -20.80
N ASP A 9 -4.10 -11.10 -22.07
CA ASP A 9 -4.33 -9.77 -22.64
C ASP A 9 -5.54 -9.07 -21.99
N ALA A 10 -6.58 -9.84 -21.66
CA ALA A 10 -7.74 -9.32 -20.94
C ALA A 10 -7.38 -8.88 -19.51
N SER A 11 -6.61 -9.68 -18.76
CA SER A 11 -6.21 -9.32 -17.38
C SER A 11 -5.32 -8.09 -17.33
N ILE A 12 -4.41 -7.90 -18.30
CA ILE A 12 -3.56 -6.70 -18.40
C ILE A 12 -4.41 -5.44 -18.67
N LEU A 13 -5.36 -5.54 -19.59
CA LEU A 13 -6.28 -4.43 -19.90
C LEU A 13 -7.09 -4.05 -18.65
N TRP A 14 -7.62 -5.03 -17.93
CA TRP A 14 -8.38 -4.80 -16.70
C TRP A 14 -7.53 -4.20 -15.59
N LEU A 15 -6.28 -4.65 -15.44
CA LEU A 15 -5.38 -4.07 -14.45
C LEU A 15 -5.05 -2.62 -14.78
N GLY A 16 -4.80 -2.32 -16.05
CA GLY A 16 -4.61 -0.96 -16.53
C GLY A 16 -5.83 -0.08 -16.24
N VAL A 17 -7.04 -0.55 -16.61
CA VAL A 17 -8.30 0.17 -16.35
C VAL A 17 -8.53 0.37 -14.86
N ALA A 18 -8.22 -0.63 -14.03
CA ALA A 18 -8.45 -0.56 -12.60
C ALA A 18 -7.45 0.35 -11.88
N VAL A 19 -6.16 0.29 -12.23
CA VAL A 19 -5.11 1.15 -11.65
C VAL A 19 -5.27 2.59 -12.14
N LEU A 20 -5.49 2.80 -13.44
CA LEU A 20 -5.70 4.14 -14.01
C LEU A 20 -7.05 4.71 -13.57
N GLY A 21 -8.09 3.88 -13.49
CA GLY A 21 -9.40 4.27 -13.00
C GLY A 21 -9.34 4.67 -11.54
N TRP A 22 -8.74 3.85 -10.68
CA TRP A 22 -8.56 4.18 -9.27
C TRP A 22 -7.68 5.42 -9.08
N GLY A 23 -6.53 5.48 -9.75
CA GLY A 23 -5.65 6.66 -9.68
C GLY A 23 -6.29 7.93 -10.20
N GLY A 24 -7.13 7.84 -11.24
CA GLY A 24 -7.91 8.95 -11.76
C GLY A 24 -8.94 9.47 -10.75
N VAL A 25 -9.70 8.57 -10.13
CA VAL A 25 -10.72 8.95 -9.12
C VAL A 25 -10.07 9.57 -7.88
N VAL A 26 -8.96 9.00 -7.41
CA VAL A 26 -8.21 9.54 -6.26
C VAL A 26 -7.60 10.90 -6.61
N GLY A 27 -6.92 11.02 -7.74
CA GLY A 27 -6.25 12.26 -8.15
C GLY A 27 -7.20 13.42 -8.45
N SER A 28 -8.41 13.12 -8.97
CA SER A 28 -9.40 14.15 -9.28
C SER A 28 -10.21 14.61 -8.07
N GLY A 29 -10.04 13.98 -6.89
CA GLY A 29 -10.90 14.22 -5.73
C GLY A 29 -12.36 13.85 -5.97
N ALA A 30 -12.65 13.00 -6.97
CA ALA A 30 -14.02 12.59 -7.33
C ALA A 30 -14.51 11.48 -6.39
N ALA A 31 -14.53 11.79 -5.09
CA ALA A 31 -15.12 10.91 -4.09
C ALA A 31 -16.62 10.69 -4.37
N GLY A 32 -17.19 9.62 -3.82
CA GLY A 32 -18.61 9.28 -4.02
C GLY A 32 -18.85 8.36 -5.21
N PRO A 33 -19.72 8.71 -6.19
CA PRO A 33 -20.19 7.77 -7.22
C PRO A 33 -19.07 7.12 -8.05
N ALA A 34 -18.01 7.86 -8.36
CA ALA A 34 -16.90 7.34 -9.17
C ALA A 34 -16.11 6.26 -8.42
N GLY A 35 -15.88 6.41 -7.12
CA GLY A 35 -15.30 5.35 -6.28
C GLY A 35 -16.20 4.11 -6.24
N GLY A 36 -17.52 4.30 -6.17
CA GLY A 36 -18.51 3.21 -6.24
C GLY A 36 -18.45 2.43 -7.55
N VAL A 37 -18.29 3.13 -8.68
CA VAL A 37 -18.10 2.49 -10.00
C VAL A 37 -16.81 1.68 -10.03
N VAL A 38 -15.69 2.22 -9.55
CA VAL A 38 -14.41 1.49 -9.46
C VAL A 38 -14.57 0.23 -8.61
N ALA A 39 -15.25 0.33 -7.46
CA ALA A 39 -15.51 -0.81 -6.60
C ALA A 39 -16.39 -1.87 -7.28
N ALA A 40 -17.46 -1.46 -7.96
CA ALA A 40 -18.35 -2.37 -8.68
C ALA A 40 -17.62 -3.10 -9.82
N LEU A 41 -16.78 -2.39 -10.58
CA LEU A 41 -15.97 -2.98 -11.65
C LEU A 41 -14.94 -3.98 -11.09
N GLY A 42 -14.25 -3.61 -10.01
CA GLY A 42 -13.32 -4.50 -9.32
C GLY A 42 -14.00 -5.78 -8.81
N LEU A 43 -15.22 -5.65 -8.28
CA LEU A 43 -16.00 -6.79 -7.77
C LEU A 43 -16.48 -7.69 -8.91
N ALA A 44 -17.03 -7.10 -9.97
CA ALA A 44 -17.47 -7.83 -11.16
C ALA A 44 -16.30 -8.61 -11.79
N PHE A 45 -15.09 -8.04 -11.79
CA PHE A 45 -13.88 -8.74 -12.20
C PHE A 45 -13.54 -9.88 -11.24
N ALA A 46 -13.41 -9.61 -9.94
CA ALA A 46 -12.99 -10.60 -8.94
C ALA A 46 -13.93 -11.81 -8.80
N LEU A 47 -15.22 -11.65 -9.12
CA LEU A 47 -16.23 -12.71 -9.07
C LEU A 47 -16.23 -13.64 -10.29
N ARG A 48 -15.46 -13.34 -11.34
CA ARG A 48 -15.37 -14.19 -12.53
C ARG A 48 -14.82 -15.59 -12.18
N PRO A 49 -15.58 -16.67 -12.44
CA PRO A 49 -15.19 -18.03 -12.04
C PRO A 49 -13.90 -18.51 -12.72
N GLU A 50 -13.63 -18.04 -13.94
CA GLU A 50 -12.49 -18.41 -14.76
C GLU A 50 -11.17 -17.76 -14.32
N LEU A 51 -11.22 -16.71 -13.50
CA LEU A 51 -10.01 -15.99 -13.13
C LEU A 51 -9.15 -16.78 -12.14
N PRO A 52 -7.83 -16.85 -12.38
CA PRO A 52 -6.90 -17.40 -11.41
C PRO A 52 -6.84 -16.51 -10.17
N TRP A 53 -6.42 -17.09 -9.05
CA TRP A 53 -6.31 -16.39 -7.76
C TRP A 53 -5.63 -15.00 -7.83
N PRO A 54 -4.46 -14.82 -8.47
CA PRO A 54 -3.77 -13.54 -8.50
C PRO A 54 -4.64 -12.41 -9.06
N ASP A 55 -5.36 -12.70 -10.14
CA ASP A 55 -6.23 -11.73 -10.81
C ASP A 55 -7.40 -11.35 -9.89
N ARG A 56 -7.96 -12.31 -9.13
CA ARG A 56 -9.00 -12.03 -8.14
C ARG A 56 -8.51 -11.13 -7.00
N VAL A 57 -7.29 -11.34 -6.50
CA VAL A 57 -6.69 -10.46 -5.48
C VAL A 57 -6.58 -9.05 -5.99
N MET A 58 -6.09 -8.87 -7.22
CA MET A 58 -5.98 -7.55 -7.82
C MET A 58 -7.35 -6.88 -7.94
N GLY A 59 -8.36 -7.60 -8.42
CA GLY A 59 -9.74 -7.11 -8.49
C GLY A 59 -10.28 -6.69 -7.12
N LEU A 60 -10.04 -7.49 -6.09
CA LEU A 60 -10.47 -7.18 -4.74
C LEU A 60 -9.70 -6.00 -4.10
N PHE A 61 -8.44 -5.82 -4.45
CA PHE A 61 -7.67 -4.65 -4.02
C PHE A 61 -8.25 -3.37 -4.62
N VAL A 62 -8.70 -3.45 -5.87
CA VAL A 62 -9.42 -2.37 -6.57
C VAL A 62 -10.78 -2.12 -5.92
N VAL A 63 -11.49 -3.17 -5.47
CA VAL A 63 -12.71 -3.02 -4.66
C VAL A 63 -12.41 -2.21 -3.41
N ALA A 64 -11.41 -2.61 -2.63
CA ALA A 64 -11.04 -1.92 -1.40
C ALA A 64 -10.69 -0.45 -1.66
N GLY A 65 -9.85 -0.17 -2.66
CA GLY A 65 -9.49 1.19 -3.06
C GLY A 65 -10.69 2.02 -3.52
N GLY A 66 -11.58 1.44 -4.32
CA GLY A 66 -12.82 2.06 -4.77
C GLY A 66 -13.76 2.40 -3.62
N LEU A 67 -13.94 1.48 -2.66
CA LEU A 67 -14.76 1.72 -1.46
C LEU A 67 -14.18 2.84 -0.59
N LEU A 68 -12.87 2.81 -0.32
CA LEU A 68 -12.20 3.87 0.44
C LEU A 68 -12.40 5.24 -0.20
N THR A 69 -12.36 5.30 -1.53
CA THR A 69 -12.57 6.53 -2.30
C THR A 69 -14.06 6.94 -2.34
N ALA A 70 -14.97 5.98 -2.47
CA ALA A 70 -16.41 6.23 -2.54
C ALA A 70 -16.95 6.87 -1.27
N PHE A 71 -16.50 6.38 -0.11
CA PHE A 71 -17.02 6.82 1.18
C PHE A 71 -16.27 8.01 1.76
N ALA A 72 -15.23 8.51 1.08
CA ALA A 72 -14.31 9.53 1.62
C ALA A 72 -13.98 9.22 3.09
N TRP A 73 -13.69 7.93 3.37
CA TRP A 73 -13.84 7.36 4.71
C TRP A 73 -13.05 8.24 5.70
N PRO A 74 -13.65 8.69 6.83
CA PRO A 74 -12.89 9.39 7.86
C PRO A 74 -11.64 8.56 8.23
N PRO A 75 -10.51 9.19 8.56
CA PRO A 75 -9.24 8.50 8.80
C PRO A 75 -9.26 7.75 10.15
N ILE A 76 -10.18 6.80 10.31
CA ILE A 76 -10.28 5.92 11.48
C ILE A 76 -9.25 4.83 11.26
N TRP A 77 -8.03 5.09 11.72
CA TRP A 77 -7.01 4.07 11.77
C TRP A 77 -7.40 2.96 12.78
N PRO A 78 -7.19 1.66 12.48
CA PRO A 78 -6.62 1.07 11.26
C PRO A 78 -7.67 0.52 10.28
N LEU A 79 -8.91 1.06 10.29
CA LEU A 79 -10.04 0.46 9.58
C LEU A 79 -9.83 0.38 8.07
N ALA A 80 -9.21 1.40 7.48
CA ALA A 80 -8.87 1.40 6.05
C ALA A 80 -7.95 0.22 5.69
N GLN A 81 -6.91 -0.01 6.47
CA GLN A 81 -5.98 -1.13 6.29
C GLN A 81 -6.70 -2.48 6.47
N LEU A 82 -7.59 -2.60 7.46
CA LEU A 82 -8.39 -3.81 7.66
C LEU A 82 -9.31 -4.09 6.47
N VAL A 83 -9.92 -3.06 5.86
CA VAL A 83 -10.73 -3.18 4.64
C VAL A 83 -9.87 -3.65 3.46
N MET A 84 -8.63 -3.18 3.34
CA MET A 84 -7.70 -3.64 2.29
C MET A 84 -7.26 -5.10 2.47
N LEU A 85 -7.19 -5.58 3.72
CA LEU A 85 -6.79 -6.95 4.04
C LEU A 85 -7.95 -7.94 4.00
N ALA A 86 -9.18 -7.48 4.24
CA ALA A 86 -10.37 -8.32 4.26
C ALA A 86 -10.49 -9.26 3.05
N PRO A 87 -10.21 -8.83 1.80
CA PRO A 87 -10.35 -9.71 0.65
C PRO A 87 -9.31 -10.83 0.60
N ALA A 88 -8.11 -10.61 1.15
CA ALA A 88 -7.12 -11.67 1.27
C ALA A 88 -7.52 -12.71 2.32
N PHE A 89 -8.13 -12.29 3.42
CA PHE A 89 -8.66 -13.21 4.44
C PHE A 89 -9.92 -13.96 3.97
N LEU A 90 -10.83 -13.26 3.27
CA LEU A 90 -12.01 -13.87 2.65
C LEU A 90 -11.59 -14.86 1.57
N GLY A 91 -10.63 -14.49 0.72
CA GLY A 91 -9.97 -15.41 -0.20
C GLY A 91 -9.45 -16.63 0.57
N ALA A 92 -8.60 -16.42 1.58
CA ALA A 92 -7.93 -17.45 2.40
C ALA A 92 -8.88 -18.54 2.91
N ARG A 93 -10.10 -18.15 3.29
CA ARG A 93 -11.12 -19.09 3.78
C ARG A 93 -11.91 -19.79 2.68
N LEU A 94 -12.05 -19.17 1.51
CA LEU A 94 -12.92 -19.65 0.44
C LEU A 94 -12.19 -20.55 -0.56
N SER A 95 -10.86 -20.65 -0.52
CA SER A 95 -10.11 -21.49 -1.46
C SER A 95 -8.84 -22.10 -0.88
N SER A 96 -8.69 -23.42 -1.00
CA SER A 96 -7.43 -24.13 -0.75
C SER A 96 -6.32 -23.76 -1.74
N ALA A 97 -6.65 -23.02 -2.83
CA ALA A 97 -5.72 -22.53 -3.84
C ALA A 97 -4.80 -21.39 -3.34
N LEU A 98 -4.71 -21.20 -2.02
CA LEU A 98 -4.05 -20.07 -1.36
C LEU A 98 -2.72 -20.39 -0.71
N ALA A 99 -2.20 -21.59 -1.02
CA ALA A 99 -0.78 -21.88 -0.86
C ALA A 99 0.15 -20.77 -1.41
N PRO A 100 -0.14 -20.09 -2.55
CA PRO A 100 0.68 -18.98 -3.04
C PRO A 100 0.68 -17.76 -2.11
N ALA A 101 -0.46 -17.43 -1.48
CA ALA A 101 -0.53 -16.31 -0.53
C ALA A 101 0.40 -16.53 0.68
N ARG A 102 0.69 -17.79 1.05
CA ARG A 102 1.64 -18.12 2.13
C ARG A 102 3.07 -17.70 1.81
N ARG A 103 3.48 -17.68 0.53
CA ARG A 103 4.78 -17.11 0.11
C ARG A 103 4.78 -15.60 0.25
N GLY A 104 3.67 -14.97 -0.13
CA GLY A 104 3.37 -13.56 0.13
C GLY A 104 3.67 -13.13 1.56
N LEU A 105 3.18 -13.91 2.52
CA LEU A 105 3.23 -13.63 3.95
C LEU A 105 4.50 -14.13 4.67
N ALA A 106 5.47 -14.68 3.94
CA ALA A 106 6.71 -15.14 4.55
C ALA A 106 7.45 -13.95 5.19
N LEU A 107 7.98 -14.15 6.41
CA LEU A 107 8.81 -13.13 7.06
C LEU A 107 10.14 -12.93 6.30
N GLY A 108 10.71 -13.99 5.74
CA GLY A 108 12.00 -13.92 5.06
C GLY A 108 13.15 -13.60 6.01
N ARG A 109 14.23 -13.04 5.48
CA ARG A 109 15.44 -12.67 6.25
C ARG A 109 15.46 -11.18 6.59
N LEU A 110 15.92 -10.83 7.78
CA LEU A 110 16.29 -9.45 8.08
C LEU A 110 17.63 -9.13 7.41
N GLN A 111 17.66 -8.10 6.58
CA GLN A 111 18.90 -7.59 5.99
C GLN A 111 19.11 -6.13 6.41
N LEU A 112 20.11 -5.90 7.27
CA LEU A 112 20.38 -4.57 7.83
C LEU A 112 20.75 -3.55 6.75
N GLY A 113 21.53 -3.94 5.72
CA GLY A 113 21.91 -3.04 4.63
C GLY A 113 20.69 -2.39 3.93
N PRO A 114 19.76 -3.19 3.38
CA PRO A 114 18.48 -2.67 2.89
C PRO A 114 17.68 -1.86 3.91
N VAL A 115 17.61 -2.27 5.19
CA VAL A 115 16.92 -1.47 6.22
C VAL A 115 17.55 -0.08 6.38
N VAL A 116 18.88 0.02 6.38
CA VAL A 116 19.58 1.31 6.47
C VAL A 116 19.32 2.17 5.23
N VAL A 117 19.42 1.59 4.03
CA VAL A 117 19.11 2.30 2.77
C VAL A 117 17.68 2.83 2.80
N LEU A 118 16.75 1.98 3.24
CA LEU A 118 15.35 2.34 3.41
C LEU A 118 15.25 3.52 4.41
N ALA A 119 15.72 3.36 5.64
CA ALA A 119 15.66 4.38 6.69
C ALA A 119 16.21 5.74 6.24
N VAL A 120 17.38 5.76 5.59
CA VAL A 120 18.00 6.98 5.08
C VAL A 120 17.15 7.60 3.96
N SER A 121 16.67 6.78 3.01
CA SER A 121 15.85 7.29 1.91
C SER A 121 14.51 7.87 2.40
N ALA A 122 13.88 7.24 3.40
CA ALA A 122 12.68 7.76 4.03
C ALA A 122 12.95 9.08 4.75
N ALA A 123 14.01 9.15 5.58
CA ALA A 123 14.37 10.36 6.30
C ALA A 123 14.64 11.54 5.35
N VAL A 124 15.51 11.33 4.36
CA VAL A 124 15.85 12.37 3.38
C VAL A 124 14.64 12.74 2.54
N GLY A 125 13.89 11.76 2.03
CA GLY A 125 12.73 12.01 1.18
C GLY A 125 11.62 12.76 1.88
N LEU A 126 11.26 12.36 3.11
CA LEU A 126 10.21 13.01 3.90
C LEU A 126 10.61 14.43 4.32
N LEU A 127 11.85 14.63 4.77
CA LEU A 127 12.33 15.97 5.12
C LEU A 127 12.39 16.88 3.89
N ALA A 128 12.85 16.36 2.74
CA ALA A 128 12.88 17.12 1.50
C ALA A 128 11.47 17.48 1.02
N TRP A 129 10.53 16.53 1.02
CA TRP A 129 9.14 16.80 0.68
C TRP A 129 8.55 17.88 1.59
N TRP A 130 8.69 17.70 2.90
CA TRP A 130 8.17 18.63 3.90
C TRP A 130 8.71 20.06 3.71
N GLN A 131 10.02 20.20 3.48
CA GLN A 131 10.67 21.50 3.30
C GLN A 131 10.40 22.14 1.93
N LEU A 132 10.35 21.34 0.86
CA LEU A 132 10.23 21.86 -0.51
C LEU A 132 8.79 22.11 -0.94
N THR A 133 7.81 21.42 -0.34
CA THR A 133 6.40 21.56 -0.74
C THR A 133 5.55 22.30 0.27
N GLY A 134 6.03 22.56 1.49
CA GLY A 134 5.30 23.25 2.55
C GLY A 134 3.88 22.70 2.76
N PRO A 135 3.71 21.37 2.95
CA PRO A 135 2.39 20.76 3.02
C PRO A 135 1.62 21.24 4.25
N ASP A 136 0.30 21.39 4.14
CA ASP A 136 -0.55 21.64 5.31
C ASP A 136 -0.58 20.39 6.20
N LEU A 137 -0.05 20.52 7.41
CA LEU A 137 0.04 19.44 8.40
C LEU A 137 -1.02 19.55 9.51
N ALA A 138 -1.92 20.53 9.45
CA ALA A 138 -2.86 20.80 10.55
C ALA A 138 -3.71 19.58 10.92
N ALA A 139 -4.29 18.91 9.92
CA ALA A 139 -5.10 17.71 10.14
C ALA A 139 -4.28 16.55 10.72
N ALA A 140 -3.07 16.30 10.21
CA ALA A 140 -2.20 15.21 10.68
C ALA A 140 -1.68 15.47 12.11
N ARG A 141 -1.32 16.73 12.42
CA ARG A 141 -0.90 17.12 13.77
C ARG A 141 -2.02 17.01 14.79
N ALA A 142 -3.26 17.33 14.40
CA ALA A 142 -4.42 17.17 15.27
C ALA A 142 -4.70 15.71 15.68
N MET A 143 -4.17 14.74 14.93
CA MET A 143 -4.26 13.31 15.28
C MET A 143 -3.18 12.87 16.28
N VAL A 144 -2.13 13.66 16.50
CA VAL A 144 -1.08 13.36 17.47
C VAL A 144 -1.52 13.86 18.84
N PRO A 145 -1.67 12.98 19.86
CA PRO A 145 -2.08 13.40 21.19
C PRO A 145 -1.05 14.33 21.84
N ASP A 146 -1.49 15.28 22.67
CA ASP A 146 -0.58 16.06 23.52
C ASP A 146 -0.23 15.28 24.79
N TRP A 147 0.58 14.23 24.63
CA TRP A 147 1.03 13.36 25.72
C TRP A 147 2.49 13.63 26.09
N PRO A 148 2.90 13.37 27.35
CA PRO A 148 4.30 13.43 27.74
C PRO A 148 5.18 12.52 26.85
N LEU A 149 6.41 12.94 26.57
CA LEU A 149 7.34 12.23 25.68
C LEU A 149 7.47 10.74 26.01
N LEU A 150 7.52 10.40 27.31
CA LEU A 150 7.64 9.02 27.78
C LEU A 150 6.45 8.12 27.37
N ALA A 151 5.24 8.69 27.27
CA ALA A 151 4.06 8.00 26.76
C ALA A 151 3.99 8.03 25.22
N MET A 152 4.49 9.10 24.60
CA MET A 152 4.49 9.26 23.15
C MET A 152 5.39 8.25 22.43
N VAL A 153 6.60 8.01 22.95
CA VAL A 153 7.57 7.08 22.34
C VAL A 153 7.00 5.66 22.15
N PRO A 154 6.47 4.98 23.19
CA PRO A 154 5.89 3.64 23.01
C PRO A 154 4.62 3.66 22.15
N ALA A 155 3.82 4.73 22.20
CA ALA A 155 2.64 4.87 21.35
C ALA A 155 3.02 4.98 19.86
N ALA A 156 3.99 5.84 19.54
CA ALA A 156 4.51 6.02 18.18
C ALA A 156 5.13 4.72 17.66
N LEU A 157 5.92 4.02 18.48
CA LEU A 157 6.49 2.73 18.11
C LEU A 157 5.41 1.66 17.88
N GLY A 158 4.43 1.56 18.78
CA GLY A 158 3.32 0.62 18.66
C GLY A 158 2.48 0.86 17.41
N PHE A 159 2.12 2.12 17.15
CA PHE A 159 1.44 2.53 15.92
C PHE A 159 2.28 2.13 14.70
N SER A 160 3.56 2.52 14.66
CA SER A 160 4.44 2.31 13.51
C SER A 160 4.58 0.82 13.18
N ILE A 161 4.68 -0.04 14.19
CA ILE A 161 4.75 -1.49 14.00
C ILE A 161 3.45 -2.02 13.41
N VAL A 162 2.31 -1.67 14.00
CA VAL A 162 1.00 -2.15 13.52
C VAL A 162 0.73 -1.64 12.11
N ASN A 163 0.97 -0.36 11.87
CA ASN A 163 0.77 0.28 10.57
C ASN A 163 1.64 -0.37 9.49
N ALA A 164 2.95 -0.44 9.71
CA ALA A 164 3.89 -1.08 8.80
C ALA A 164 3.51 -2.53 8.51
N VAL A 165 3.12 -3.32 9.52
CA VAL A 165 2.71 -4.71 9.29
C VAL A 165 1.47 -4.79 8.39
N LEU A 166 0.43 -4.01 8.68
CA LEU A 166 -0.81 -4.07 7.91
C LEU A 166 -0.59 -3.64 6.46
N GLU A 167 0.14 -2.55 6.24
CA GLU A 167 0.42 -2.05 4.90
C GLU A 167 1.36 -2.97 4.13
N GLU A 168 2.45 -3.46 4.74
CA GLU A 168 3.36 -4.37 4.05
C GLU A 168 2.70 -5.71 3.72
N VAL A 169 1.81 -6.22 4.57
CA VAL A 169 1.01 -7.40 4.24
C VAL A 169 0.11 -7.12 3.04
N ALA A 170 -0.60 -6.00 3.00
CA ALA A 170 -1.49 -5.64 1.91
C ALA A 170 -0.72 -5.48 0.58
N PHE A 171 0.32 -4.65 0.56
CA PHE A 171 0.99 -4.25 -0.66
C PHE A 171 2.09 -5.23 -1.10
N ARG A 172 2.94 -5.70 -0.17
CA ARG A 172 4.12 -6.53 -0.49
C ARG A 172 3.81 -8.01 -0.32
N GLY A 173 2.91 -8.33 0.61
CA GLY A 173 2.47 -9.69 0.85
C GLY A 173 1.48 -10.16 -0.19
N LEU A 174 0.43 -9.38 -0.43
CA LEU A 174 -0.71 -9.82 -1.23
C LEU A 174 -0.67 -9.27 -2.65
N LEU A 175 -0.68 -7.95 -2.80
CA LEU A 175 -0.71 -7.32 -4.13
C LEU A 175 0.56 -7.64 -4.94
N GLN A 176 1.76 -7.48 -4.37
CA GLN A 176 3.01 -7.75 -5.07
C GLN A 176 3.18 -9.24 -5.39
N GLU A 177 2.72 -10.16 -4.52
CA GLU A 177 2.76 -11.60 -4.82
C GLU A 177 1.80 -11.95 -5.96
N ALA A 178 0.60 -11.37 -5.99
CA ALA A 178 -0.34 -11.52 -7.10
C ALA A 178 0.26 -10.98 -8.41
N LEU A 179 0.83 -9.78 -8.38
CA LEU A 179 1.55 -9.20 -9.51
C LEU A 179 2.72 -10.07 -9.97
N THR A 180 3.46 -10.67 -9.04
CA THR A 180 4.60 -11.57 -9.34
C THR A 180 4.12 -12.87 -9.97
N ALA A 181 3.01 -13.45 -9.49
CA ALA A 181 2.41 -14.62 -10.10
C ALA A 181 1.91 -14.34 -11.53
N HIS A 182 1.45 -13.11 -11.79
CA HIS A 182 0.95 -12.70 -13.11
C HIS A 182 2.08 -12.33 -14.09
N PHE A 183 2.98 -11.43 -13.69
CA PHE A 183 4.03 -10.82 -14.53
C PHE A 183 5.43 -11.45 -14.37
N GLY A 184 5.60 -12.39 -13.43
CA GLY A 184 6.89 -12.98 -13.10
C GLY A 184 7.73 -12.12 -12.14
N GLU A 185 8.96 -12.55 -11.87
CA GLU A 185 9.86 -11.93 -10.88
C GLU A 185 10.62 -10.68 -11.39
N GLY A 186 10.14 -10.03 -12.46
CA GLY A 186 10.75 -8.83 -13.05
C GLY A 186 10.57 -7.56 -12.22
N TRP A 187 10.93 -6.38 -12.73
CA TRP A 187 10.80 -5.10 -12.00
C TRP A 187 9.35 -4.58 -11.92
N LEU A 188 8.43 -5.11 -12.75
CA LEU A 188 7.03 -4.66 -12.81
C LEU A 188 6.25 -4.83 -11.50
N PRO A 189 6.26 -6.00 -10.81
CA PRO A 189 5.51 -6.16 -9.55
C PRO A 189 5.84 -5.14 -8.45
N PRO A 190 7.12 -4.90 -8.07
CA PRO A 190 7.42 -3.89 -7.05
C PRO A 190 7.08 -2.48 -7.52
N LEU A 191 7.21 -2.17 -8.82
CA LEU A 191 6.81 -0.87 -9.34
C LEU A 191 5.30 -0.66 -9.23
N LEU A 192 4.50 -1.59 -9.76
CA LEU A 192 3.04 -1.47 -9.77
C LEU A 192 2.45 -1.48 -8.36
N SER A 193 3.00 -2.31 -7.46
CA SER A 193 2.63 -2.27 -6.03
C SER A 193 3.00 -0.92 -5.39
N GLY A 194 4.16 -0.37 -5.71
CA GLY A 194 4.56 0.97 -5.27
C GLY A 194 3.64 2.07 -5.80
N ILE A 195 3.25 2.04 -7.08
CA ILE A 195 2.29 3.01 -7.64
C ILE A 195 0.96 2.94 -6.89
N ALA A 196 0.42 1.74 -6.66
CA ALA A 196 -0.81 1.57 -5.87
C ALA A 196 -0.66 2.11 -4.45
N PHE A 197 0.50 1.88 -3.82
CA PHE A 197 0.82 2.43 -2.49
C PHE A 197 0.82 3.95 -2.50
N GLY A 198 1.47 4.58 -3.48
CA GLY A 198 1.49 6.04 -3.63
C GLY A 198 0.10 6.64 -3.85
N LEU A 199 -0.74 6.00 -4.67
CA LEU A 199 -2.11 6.44 -4.90
C LEU A 199 -2.93 6.45 -3.60
N CYS A 200 -2.81 5.42 -2.75
CA CYS A 200 -3.44 5.41 -1.43
C CYS A 200 -3.03 6.58 -0.52
N HIS A 201 -1.87 7.18 -0.77
CA HIS A 201 -1.32 8.27 0.04
C HIS A 201 -1.67 9.66 -0.47
N TYR A 202 -2.38 9.80 -1.60
CA TYR A 202 -2.73 11.11 -2.14
C TYR A 202 -3.48 12.02 -1.14
N HIS A 203 -4.41 11.43 -0.39
CA HIS A 203 -5.10 12.10 0.74
C HIS A 203 -4.55 11.68 2.11
N GLY A 204 -3.51 10.84 2.13
CA GLY A 204 -2.84 10.34 3.33
C GLY A 204 -1.59 11.15 3.65
N PHE A 205 -0.60 10.52 4.30
CA PHE A 205 0.69 11.15 4.62
C PHE A 205 1.84 10.33 4.07
N PRO A 206 2.77 10.90 3.27
CA PRO A 206 2.83 12.29 2.81
C PRO A 206 1.72 12.60 1.78
N SER A 207 1.12 13.78 1.89
CA SER A 207 -0.10 14.16 1.14
C SER A 207 0.17 14.82 -0.22
N GLY A 208 -0.88 14.88 -1.04
CA GLY A 208 -0.89 15.53 -2.34
C GLY A 208 -0.09 14.78 -3.40
N THR A 209 0.05 15.38 -4.58
CA THR A 209 0.75 14.73 -5.72
C THR A 209 2.20 14.42 -5.39
N ALA A 210 2.93 15.38 -4.80
CA ALA A 210 4.34 15.19 -4.45
C ALA A 210 4.51 14.10 -3.38
N GLY A 211 3.63 14.08 -2.37
CA GLY A 211 3.60 13.05 -1.34
C GLY A 211 3.28 11.67 -1.92
N ALA A 212 2.26 11.56 -2.78
CA ALA A 212 1.91 10.33 -3.47
C ALA A 212 3.06 9.77 -4.32
N VAL A 213 3.79 10.63 -5.04
CA VAL A 213 4.98 10.23 -5.83
C VAL A 213 6.11 9.75 -4.91
N LEU A 214 6.39 10.48 -3.82
CA LEU A 214 7.37 10.07 -2.82
C LEU A 214 7.01 8.72 -2.20
N ALA A 215 5.77 8.57 -1.73
CA ALA A 215 5.23 7.35 -1.15
C ALA A 215 5.27 6.20 -2.16
N GLY A 216 4.98 6.45 -3.43
CA GLY A 216 5.03 5.43 -4.47
C GLY A 216 6.45 4.96 -4.80
N GLY A 217 7.41 5.89 -4.91
CA GLY A 217 8.82 5.59 -5.12
C GLY A 217 9.44 4.83 -3.94
N TRP A 218 9.19 5.32 -2.73
CA TRP A 218 9.47 4.59 -1.48
C TRP A 218 8.81 3.21 -1.49
N GLY A 219 7.58 3.18 -1.98
CA GLY A 219 6.76 2.00 -2.08
C GLY A 219 7.44 0.90 -2.90
N THR A 220 7.97 1.29 -4.04
CA THR A 220 8.75 0.44 -4.94
C THR A 220 10.05 -0.04 -4.29
N LEU A 221 10.77 0.81 -3.55
CA LEU A 221 11.99 0.42 -2.84
C LEU A 221 11.72 -0.69 -1.81
N LEU A 222 10.65 -0.56 -1.02
CA LEU A 222 10.20 -1.61 -0.10
C LEU A 222 9.87 -2.91 -0.83
N GLY A 223 9.25 -2.83 -2.01
CA GLY A 223 8.96 -4.00 -2.83
C GLY A 223 10.21 -4.74 -3.34
N PHE A 224 11.25 -3.99 -3.72
CA PHE A 224 12.55 -4.57 -4.04
C PHE A 224 13.23 -5.17 -2.82
N ALA A 225 13.15 -4.50 -1.67
CA ALA A 225 13.68 -5.01 -0.41
C ALA A 225 13.02 -6.34 -0.03
N ARG A 226 11.68 -6.44 -0.11
CA ARG A 226 10.91 -7.68 0.10
C ARG A 226 11.41 -8.83 -0.77
N ARG A 227 11.64 -8.56 -2.06
CA ARG A 227 12.16 -9.59 -2.98
C ARG A 227 13.54 -10.04 -2.56
N ARG A 228 14.44 -9.09 -2.27
CA ARG A 228 15.82 -9.37 -1.88
C ARG A 228 15.90 -10.15 -0.57
N SER A 229 15.04 -9.85 0.40
CA SER A 229 14.96 -10.55 1.70
C SER A 229 14.19 -11.87 1.65
N GLY A 230 13.43 -12.11 0.57
CA GLY A 230 12.51 -13.25 0.48
C GLY A 230 11.34 -13.17 1.45
N GLY A 231 10.94 -11.97 1.89
CA GLY A 231 9.82 -11.80 2.82
C GLY A 231 9.70 -10.41 3.45
N LEU A 232 8.72 -10.27 4.33
CA LEU A 232 8.22 -8.99 4.86
C LEU A 232 9.04 -8.37 5.99
N LEU A 233 9.95 -9.09 6.63
CA LEU A 233 10.65 -8.59 7.82
C LEU A 233 11.50 -7.36 7.53
N THR A 234 12.30 -7.41 6.46
CA THR A 234 13.13 -6.27 6.02
C THR A 234 12.31 -5.03 5.67
N PRO A 235 11.29 -5.09 4.78
CA PRO A 235 10.50 -3.92 4.47
C PRO A 235 9.67 -3.43 5.67
N VAL A 236 9.14 -4.30 6.54
CA VAL A 236 8.45 -3.87 7.77
C VAL A 236 9.39 -3.07 8.67
N CYS A 237 10.61 -3.53 8.91
CA CYS A 237 11.59 -2.77 9.70
C CYS A 237 11.93 -1.41 9.07
N GLY A 238 12.09 -1.35 7.74
CA GLY A 238 12.33 -0.08 7.05
C GLY A 238 11.13 0.87 7.11
N HIS A 239 9.92 0.33 7.01
CA HIS A 239 8.67 1.09 7.09
C HIS A 239 8.45 1.65 8.50
N VAL A 240 8.68 0.86 9.56
CA VAL A 240 8.62 1.35 10.96
C VAL A 240 9.51 2.59 11.15
N VAL A 241 10.71 2.61 10.55
CA VAL A 241 11.59 3.79 10.64
C VAL A 241 11.00 4.99 9.89
N ALA A 242 10.38 4.78 8.72
CA ALA A 242 9.70 5.86 8.01
C ALA A 242 8.56 6.46 8.85
N ASP A 243 7.73 5.63 9.48
CA ASP A 243 6.63 6.08 10.35
C ASP A 243 7.14 6.86 11.56
N LEU A 244 8.26 6.43 12.17
CA LEU A 244 8.89 7.17 13.25
C LEU A 244 9.44 8.54 12.81
N VAL A 245 9.95 8.66 11.57
CA VAL A 245 10.33 9.96 10.98
C VAL A 245 9.10 10.84 10.79
N ILE A 246 7.98 10.28 10.32
CA ILE A 246 6.72 11.00 10.18
C ILE A 246 6.26 11.55 11.55
N PHE A 247 6.26 10.71 12.59
CA PHE A 247 5.98 11.15 13.96
C PHE A 247 6.90 12.28 14.40
N ALA A 248 8.18 12.21 14.08
CA ALA A 248 9.12 13.27 14.43
C ALA A 248 8.79 14.61 13.74
N ILE A 249 8.43 14.57 12.46
CA ILE A 249 7.98 15.74 11.71
C ILE A 249 6.71 16.33 12.32
N LEU A 250 5.74 15.49 12.68
CA LEU A 250 4.45 15.94 13.19
C LEU A 250 4.52 16.47 14.63
N ALA A 251 5.24 15.77 15.51
CA ALA A 251 5.24 16.05 16.95
C ALA A 251 6.27 17.09 17.39
N TRP A 252 7.40 17.20 16.68
CA TRP A 252 8.56 17.95 17.21
C TRP A 252 9.13 19.00 16.27
N LEU A 253 8.80 18.96 14.98
CA LEU A 253 9.29 19.97 14.04
C LEU A 253 8.27 21.12 13.90
N PRO A 254 8.69 22.38 14.08
CA PRO A 254 7.83 23.54 13.83
C PRO A 254 7.46 23.58 12.35
N SER A 255 6.32 24.16 11.97
CA SER A 255 6.03 24.38 10.53
C SER A 255 7.19 25.11 9.84
N PRO A 256 7.55 24.73 8.61
CA PRO A 256 8.59 25.42 7.84
C PRO A 256 8.15 26.83 7.46
#